data_AF-A0A964YL41-F1
#
_entry.id   AF-A0A964YL41-F1
#
_cell.length_a   1.000
_cell.length_b   1.000
_cell.length_c   1.000
_cell.angle_alpha   90.00
_cell.angle_beta   90.00
_cell.angle_gamma   90.00
#
_symmetry.space_group_name_H-M   'P 1'
#
loop_
_entity.id
_entity.type
_entity.pdbx_description
1 polymer ?
#
loop_
_entity_poly.entity_id
_entity_poly.type
_entity_poly.pdbx_seq_one_letter_code
_entity_poly.pdbx_strand_id
1 'polypeptide(L)'
;MMYRVLLILLLFSTTSCTFFKKVFKKKKEEVVLNESSRFGQVLKSKDYEFKLKMANLYYDKKDFRKAQILFEEVFPVFKGTPQHEDLYYKYANSHFNLRDYLTAENLFKGYIEVFPNNPRAEEVEYLQ
;
A
#
# COMPACT_ATOMS: atom_id res chain seq x y z
N MET A 1 -0.69 -29.37 53.75
CA MET A 1 -1.50 -29.48 52.52
C MET A 1 -1.73 -28.16 51.76
N MET A 2 -1.50 -26.98 52.34
CA MET A 2 -1.75 -25.69 51.65
C MET A 2 -0.68 -25.25 50.63
N TYR A 3 0.60 -25.59 50.80
CA TYR A 3 1.68 -25.14 49.90
C TYR A 3 1.70 -25.84 48.52
N ARG A 4 1.15 -27.05 48.39
CA ARG A 4 1.07 -27.77 47.11
C ARG A 4 0.08 -27.13 46.13
N VAL A 5 -0.96 -26.45 46.63
CA VAL A 5 -1.95 -25.77 45.79
C VAL A 5 -1.40 -24.41 45.29
N LEU A 6 -0.60 -23.73 46.12
CA LEU A 6 0.01 -22.44 45.75
C LEU A 6 1.07 -22.59 44.65
N LEU A 7 1.82 -23.70 44.63
CA LEU A 7 2.86 -23.95 43.62
C LEU A 7 2.28 -24.26 42.23
N ILE A 8 1.10 -24.88 42.16
CA ILE A 8 0.43 -25.23 40.90
C ILE A 8 -0.12 -23.97 40.21
N LEU A 9 -0.62 -22.99 40.97
CA LEU A 9 -1.17 -21.75 40.39
C LEU A 9 -0.09 -20.83 39.77
N LEU A 10 1.16 -20.89 40.23
CA LEU A 10 2.26 -20.10 39.67
C LEU A 10 2.85 -20.69 38.37
N LEU A 11 2.66 -21.99 38.11
CA LEU A 11 3.11 -22.63 36.86
C LEU A 11 2.12 -22.43 35.70
N PHE A 12 0.86 -22.09 36.00
CA PHE A 12 -0.16 -21.77 34.99
C PHE A 12 0.00 -20.35 34.40
N SER A 13 0.60 -19.39 35.13
CA SER A 13 0.77 -18.02 34.63
C SER A 13 1.91 -17.89 33.61
N THR A 14 2.95 -18.73 33.72
CA THR A 14 4.16 -18.63 32.89
C THR A 14 4.03 -19.39 31.56
N THR A 15 3.19 -20.42 31.51
CA THR A 15 2.95 -21.23 30.30
C THR A 15 2.06 -20.53 29.26
N SER A 16 1.18 -19.62 29.70
CA SER A 16 0.31 -18.84 28.79
C SER A 16 1.10 -17.78 27.99
N CYS A 17 2.17 -17.22 28.55
CA CYS A 17 2.89 -16.09 27.94
C CYS A 17 3.84 -16.49 26.79
N THR A 18 4.33 -17.74 26.75
CA THR A 18 5.28 -18.20 25.71
C THR A 18 4.59 -18.76 24.46
N PHE A 19 3.33 -19.18 24.55
CA PHE A 19 2.61 -19.78 23.44
C PHE A 19 2.07 -18.75 22.43
N PHE A 20 1.55 -17.61 22.91
CA PHE A 20 0.93 -16.59 22.05
C PHE A 20 1.95 -15.84 21.16
N LYS A 21 3.19 -15.65 21.63
CA LYS A 21 4.27 -15.01 20.84
C LYS A 21 4.68 -15.83 19.61
N LYS A 22 4.49 -17.15 19.63
CA LYS A 22 4.94 -18.06 18.55
C LYS A 22 3.92 -18.15 17.40
N VAL A 23 2.62 -17.99 17.69
CA VAL A 23 1.54 -18.04 16.68
C VAL A 23 1.47 -16.75 15.84
N PHE A 24 1.69 -15.58 16.45
CA PHE A 24 1.69 -14.31 15.72
C PHE A 24 2.92 -14.09 14.84
N LYS A 25 4.07 -14.70 15.19
CA LYS A 25 5.29 -14.59 14.37
C LYS A 25 5.21 -15.44 13.09
N LYS A 26 4.48 -16.57 13.12
CA LYS A 26 4.29 -17.46 11.95
C LYS A 26 3.28 -16.93 10.93
N LYS A 27 2.28 -16.15 11.37
CA LYS A 27 1.24 -15.57 10.48
C LYS A 27 1.75 -14.43 9.60
N LYS A 28 2.95 -13.90 9.86
CA LYS A 28 3.55 -12.80 9.08
C LYS A 28 4.30 -13.28 7.83
N GLU A 29 4.71 -14.55 7.77
CA GLU A 29 5.45 -15.13 6.64
C GLU A 29 4.54 -15.87 5.64
N GLU A 30 3.40 -16.43 6.06
CA GLU A 30 2.49 -17.18 5.17
C GLU A 30 1.58 -16.26 4.30
N VAL A 31 1.33 -15.02 4.74
CA VAL A 31 0.46 -14.07 3.99
C VAL A 31 1.16 -13.50 2.74
N VAL A 32 2.50 -13.55 2.67
CA VAL A 32 3.27 -12.97 1.57
C VAL A 32 3.09 -13.74 0.26
N LEU A 33 2.86 -15.05 0.31
CA LEU A 33 2.75 -15.89 -0.90
C LEU A 33 1.40 -15.77 -1.62
N ASN A 34 0.33 -15.29 -0.94
CA ASN A 34 -0.98 -15.13 -1.57
C ASN A 34 -1.18 -13.75 -2.22
N GLU A 35 -0.38 -12.75 -1.84
CA GLU A 35 -0.52 -11.40 -2.42
C GLU A 35 0.07 -11.25 -3.81
N SER A 36 1.20 -11.90 -4.10
CA SER A 36 1.80 -11.90 -5.44
C SER A 36 0.93 -12.66 -6.46
N SER A 37 0.34 -13.79 -6.04
CA SER A 37 -0.62 -14.55 -6.86
C SER A 37 -1.85 -13.73 -7.21
N ARG A 38 -2.45 -13.03 -6.23
CA ARG A 38 -3.59 -12.13 -6.45
C ARG A 38 -3.22 -10.93 -7.31
N PHE A 39 -2.05 -10.32 -7.10
CA PHE A 39 -1.57 -9.21 -7.91
C PHE A 39 -1.43 -9.59 -9.38
N GLY A 40 -0.87 -10.78 -9.67
CA GLY A 40 -0.78 -11.29 -11.05
C GLY A 40 -2.15 -11.50 -11.71
N GLN A 41 -3.19 -11.86 -10.96
CA GLN A 41 -4.55 -11.96 -11.48
C GLN A 41 -5.14 -10.58 -11.81
N VAL A 42 -4.89 -9.57 -10.95
CA VAL A 42 -5.32 -8.19 -11.20
C VAL A 42 -4.68 -7.63 -12.46
N LEU A 43 -3.37 -7.84 -12.66
CA LEU A 43 -2.66 -7.39 -13.87
C LEU A 43 -3.25 -8.01 -15.15
N LYS A 44 -3.61 -9.30 -15.11
CA LYS A 44 -4.21 -9.99 -16.25
C LYS A 44 -5.67 -9.62 -16.52
N SER A 45 -6.34 -8.98 -15.56
CA SER A 45 -7.73 -8.56 -15.72
C SER A 45 -7.84 -7.50 -16.82
N LYS A 46 -8.94 -7.47 -17.57
CA LYS A 46 -9.16 -6.46 -18.63
C LYS A 46 -9.92 -5.23 -18.14
N ASP A 47 -10.46 -5.29 -16.93
CA ASP A 47 -11.26 -4.22 -16.34
C ASP A 47 -10.37 -3.13 -15.73
N TYR A 48 -10.25 -1.99 -16.42
CA TYR A 48 -9.40 -0.88 -15.98
C TYR A 48 -9.89 -0.23 -14.68
N GLU A 49 -11.20 -0.13 -14.46
CA GLU A 49 -11.74 0.35 -13.17
C GLU A 49 -11.38 -0.58 -12.01
N PHE A 50 -11.41 -1.89 -12.23
CA PHE A 50 -11.01 -2.85 -11.21
C PHE A 50 -9.52 -2.71 -10.88
N LYS A 51 -8.67 -2.54 -11.90
CA LYS A 51 -7.24 -2.25 -11.70
C LYS A 51 -7.02 -0.97 -10.91
N LEU A 52 -7.75 0.10 -11.22
CA LEU A 52 -7.66 1.37 -10.49
C LEU A 52 -8.06 1.21 -9.02
N LYS A 53 -9.17 0.51 -8.73
CA LYS A 53 -9.59 0.20 -7.36
C LYS A 53 -8.51 -0.59 -6.61
N MET A 54 -7.96 -1.61 -7.25
CA MET A 54 -6.88 -2.41 -6.65
C MET A 54 -5.61 -1.60 -6.45
N ALA A 55 -5.24 -0.72 -7.39
CA ALA A 55 -4.09 0.18 -7.26
C ALA A 55 -4.23 1.11 -6.06
N ASN A 56 -5.40 1.73 -5.88
CA ASN A 56 -5.73 2.52 -4.69
C ASN A 56 -5.63 1.68 -3.41
N LEU A 57 -6.14 0.45 -3.41
CA LEU A 57 -6.00 -0.45 -2.24
C LEU A 57 -4.53 -0.77 -1.92
N TYR A 58 -3.67 -0.95 -2.92
CA TYR A 58 -2.24 -1.16 -2.70
C TYR A 58 -1.56 0.12 -2.19
N TYR A 59 -1.96 1.28 -2.71
CA TYR A 59 -1.49 2.58 -2.25
C TYR A 59 -1.85 2.82 -0.77
N ASP A 60 -3.10 2.56 -0.37
CA ASP A 60 -3.57 2.70 1.01
C ASP A 60 -2.84 1.74 1.96
N LYS A 61 -2.45 0.57 1.47
CA LYS A 61 -1.60 -0.40 2.18
C LYS A 61 -0.13 0.01 2.25
N LYS A 62 0.26 1.14 1.65
CA LYS A 62 1.65 1.61 1.51
C LYS A 62 2.53 0.68 0.67
N ASP A 63 1.93 -0.18 -0.15
CA ASP A 63 2.65 -1.00 -1.13
C ASP A 63 2.76 -0.23 -2.46
N PHE A 64 3.55 0.84 -2.42
CA PHE A 64 3.71 1.78 -3.53
C PHE A 64 4.29 1.13 -4.78
N ARG A 65 5.10 0.07 -4.63
CA ARG A 65 5.68 -0.67 -5.77
C ARG A 65 4.60 -1.35 -6.60
N LYS A 66 3.66 -2.06 -5.95
CA LYS A 66 2.55 -2.70 -6.65
C LYS A 66 1.55 -1.67 -7.19
N ALA A 67 1.32 -0.60 -6.42
CA ALA A 67 0.42 0.48 -6.83
C ALA A 67 0.92 1.16 -8.11
N GLN A 68 2.23 1.51 -8.18
CA GLN A 68 2.85 2.09 -9.36
C GLN A 68 2.61 1.30 -10.65
N ILE A 69 2.87 -0.01 -10.61
CA ILE A 69 2.73 -0.88 -11.80
C ILE A 69 1.28 -0.84 -12.32
N LEU A 70 0.30 -0.91 -11.41
CA LEU A 70 -1.10 -0.83 -11.81
C LEU A 70 -1.49 0.56 -12.27
N PHE A 71 -0.98 1.61 -11.60
CA PHE A 71 -1.21 2.99 -11.98
C PHE A 71 -0.69 3.28 -13.38
N GLU A 72 0.50 2.80 -13.74
CA GLU A 72 1.09 2.96 -15.07
C GLU A 72 0.19 2.38 -16.17
N GLU A 73 -0.39 1.19 -15.97
CA GLU A 73 -1.30 0.57 -16.95
C GLU A 73 -2.62 1.33 -17.11
N VAL A 74 -3.18 1.86 -16.01
CA VAL A 74 -4.47 2.57 -16.05
C VAL A 74 -4.31 4.05 -16.40
N PHE A 75 -3.12 4.62 -16.23
CA PHE A 75 -2.82 6.03 -16.47
C PHE A 75 -3.28 6.54 -17.85
N PRO A 76 -2.95 5.91 -18.98
CA PRO A 76 -3.38 6.39 -20.29
C PRO A 76 -4.88 6.24 -20.52
N VAL A 77 -5.53 5.28 -19.84
CA VAL A 77 -6.97 4.97 -20.02
C VAL A 77 -7.85 6.01 -19.34
N PHE A 78 -7.46 6.47 -18.16
CA PHE A 78 -8.23 7.45 -17.41
C PHE A 78 -7.91 8.90 -17.78
N LYS A 79 -7.01 9.15 -18.76
CA LYS A 79 -6.66 10.51 -19.19
C LYS A 79 -7.91 11.28 -19.65
N GLY A 80 -8.12 12.47 -19.08
CA GLY A 80 -9.29 13.31 -19.37
C GLY A 80 -10.54 12.99 -18.55
N THR A 81 -10.50 11.98 -17.68
CA THR A 81 -11.56 11.75 -16.69
C THR A 81 -11.29 12.57 -15.42
N PRO A 82 -12.31 12.88 -14.59
CA PRO A 82 -12.08 13.54 -13.29
C PRO A 82 -11.25 12.68 -12.32
N GLN A 83 -11.21 11.37 -12.51
CA GLN A 83 -10.38 10.46 -11.71
C GLN A 83 -8.90 10.53 -12.09
N HIS A 84 -8.57 11.07 -13.28
CA HIS A 84 -7.18 11.20 -13.76
C HIS A 84 -6.33 12.01 -12.80
N GLU A 85 -6.92 13.08 -12.26
CA GLU A 85 -6.24 14.02 -11.38
C GLU A 85 -5.76 13.34 -10.09
N ASP A 86 -6.66 12.63 -9.40
CA ASP A 86 -6.34 11.90 -8.18
C ASP A 86 -5.37 10.73 -8.46
N LEU A 87 -5.59 10.03 -9.57
CA LEU A 87 -4.70 8.97 -10.06
C LEU A 87 -3.27 9.48 -10.30
N TYR A 88 -3.12 10.61 -11.00
CA TYR A 88 -1.83 11.20 -11.33
C TYR A 88 -1.10 11.57 -10.04
N TYR A 89 -1.77 12.28 -9.13
CA TYR A 89 -1.19 12.66 -7.85
C TYR A 89 -0.69 11.44 -7.06
N LYS A 90 -1.53 10.39 -6.92
CA LYS A 90 -1.15 9.16 -6.22
C LYS A 90 -0.01 8.42 -6.90
N TYR A 91 0.03 8.44 -8.23
CA TYR A 91 1.11 7.84 -8.99
C TYR A 91 2.45 8.56 -8.72
N ALA A 92 2.49 9.88 -8.84
CA ALA A 92 3.66 10.69 -8.52
C ALA A 92 4.10 10.55 -7.06
N ASN A 93 3.15 10.57 -6.13
CA ASN A 93 3.42 10.38 -4.71
C ASN A 93 3.94 8.95 -4.41
N SER A 94 3.52 7.95 -5.17
CA SER A 94 4.08 6.59 -5.05
C SER A 94 5.57 6.56 -5.39
N HIS A 95 6.00 7.27 -6.45
CA HIS A 95 7.42 7.45 -6.79
C HIS A 95 8.18 8.16 -5.66
N PHE A 96 7.61 9.23 -5.14
CA PHE A 96 8.19 10.00 -4.04
C PHE A 96 8.41 9.13 -2.78
N ASN A 97 7.40 8.35 -2.38
CA ASN A 97 7.50 7.45 -1.23
C ASN A 97 8.51 6.32 -1.41
N LEU A 98 8.78 5.92 -2.66
CA LEU A 98 9.81 4.95 -3.00
C LEU A 98 11.22 5.55 -3.09
N ARG A 99 11.36 6.84 -2.80
CA ARG A 99 12.60 7.62 -2.90
C ARG A 99 13.11 7.78 -4.32
N ASP A 100 12.24 7.59 -5.31
CA ASP A 100 12.52 7.93 -6.70
C ASP A 100 12.12 9.39 -6.93
N TYR A 101 12.91 10.29 -6.35
CA TYR A 101 12.63 11.72 -6.39
C TYR A 101 12.77 12.30 -7.80
N LEU A 102 13.67 11.76 -8.61
CA LEU A 102 13.88 12.22 -9.98
C LEU A 102 12.63 11.97 -10.83
N THR A 103 12.05 10.77 -10.76
CA THR A 103 10.81 10.48 -11.48
C THR A 103 9.61 11.18 -10.85
N ALA A 104 9.56 11.28 -9.51
CA ALA A 104 8.49 12.01 -8.83
C ALA A 104 8.44 13.49 -9.20
N GLU A 105 9.57 14.19 -9.19
CA GLU A 105 9.68 15.61 -9.57
C GLU A 105 9.18 15.84 -11.01
N ASN A 106 9.61 15.01 -11.95
CA ASN A 106 9.16 15.09 -13.34
C ASN A 106 7.65 14.87 -13.48
N LEU A 107 7.08 13.92 -12.73
CA LEU A 107 5.63 13.69 -12.70
C LEU A 107 4.89 14.86 -12.03
N PHE A 108 5.40 15.40 -10.94
CA PHE A 108 4.80 16.55 -10.25
C PHE A 108 4.81 17.81 -11.11
N LYS A 109 5.88 18.07 -11.86
CA LYS A 109 5.92 19.16 -12.86
C LYS A 109 4.83 18.97 -13.92
N GLY A 110 4.74 17.77 -14.49
CA GLY A 110 3.69 17.45 -15.46
C GLY A 110 2.26 17.56 -14.87
N TYR A 111 2.09 17.27 -13.58
CA TYR A 111 0.81 17.45 -12.89
C TYR A 111 0.41 18.93 -12.81
N ILE A 112 1.32 19.83 -12.45
CA ILE A 112 1.05 21.28 -12.38
C ILE A 112 0.75 21.84 -13.78
N GLU A 113 1.47 21.39 -14.81
CA GLU A 113 1.22 21.81 -16.19
C GLU A 113 -0.17 21.39 -16.70
N VAL A 114 -0.62 20.18 -16.35
CA VAL A 114 -1.92 19.65 -16.78
C VAL A 114 -3.07 20.17 -15.91
N PHE A 115 -2.83 20.38 -14.61
CA PHE A 115 -3.84 20.77 -13.62
C PHE A 115 -3.44 22.01 -12.80
N PRO A 116 -3.20 23.17 -13.45
CA PRO A 116 -2.71 24.37 -12.76
C PRO A 116 -3.73 24.99 -11.79
N ASN A 117 -5.01 24.67 -11.97
CA ASN A 117 -6.11 25.25 -11.18
C ASN A 117 -6.52 24.39 -9.98
N ASN A 118 -5.89 23.24 -9.74
CA ASN A 118 -6.24 22.41 -8.59
C ASN A 118 -5.61 22.99 -7.30
N PRO A 119 -6.34 23.11 -6.17
CA PRO A 119 -5.74 23.43 -4.87
C PRO A 119 -4.57 22.52 -4.47
N ARG A 120 -4.54 21.26 -4.92
CA ARG A 120 -3.42 20.33 -4.70
C ARG A 120 -2.16 20.69 -5.49
N ALA A 121 -2.24 21.55 -6.51
CA ALA A 121 -1.08 21.97 -7.27
C ALA A 121 -0.08 22.73 -6.37
N GLU A 122 -0.57 23.54 -5.44
CA GLU A 122 0.27 24.25 -4.47
C GLU A 122 0.99 23.26 -3.54
N GLU A 123 0.27 22.25 -3.02
CA GLU A 123 0.86 21.19 -2.20
C GLU A 123 1.93 20.40 -2.96
N VAL A 124 1.68 20.11 -4.23
CA VAL A 124 2.62 19.41 -5.12
C VAL A 124 3.85 20.26 -5.40
N GLU A 125 3.71 21.58 -5.55
CA GLU A 125 4.81 22.50 -5.78
C GLU A 125 5.81 22.48 -4.61
N TYR A 126 5.33 22.35 -3.37
CA TYR A 126 6.21 22.17 -2.19
C TYR A 126 6.93 20.81 -2.14
N LEU A 127 6.47 19.81 -2.91
CA LEU A 127 7.01 18.44 -2.91
C LEU A 127 8.03 18.18 -4.03
N GLN A 128 8.28 19.16 -4.92
CA GLN A 128 9.23 19.05 -6.03
C GLN A 128 10.68 19.20 -5.58
#